data_AF-A0A941S0P6-F1
#
_entry.id   AF-A0A941S0P6-F1
#
_cell.length_a   1.000
_cell.length_b   1.000
_cell.length_c   1.000
_cell.angle_alpha   90.00
_cell.angle_beta   90.00
_cell.angle_gamma   90.00
#
_symmetry.space_group_name_H-M   'P 1'
#
loop_
_entity.id
_entity.type
_entity.pdbx_description
1 polymer ?
#
loop_
_entity_poly.entity_id
_entity_poly.type
_entity_poly.pdbx_seq_one_letter_code
_entity_poly.pdbx_strand_id
1 'polypeptide(L)' 'MEEARVELSIGESIQLNQQILTVVDIQGDEIIFRIDHVDDGDLHDPFGDSDWLRRNPR' A
#
# COMPACT_ATOMS: atom_id res chain seq x y z
N MET A 1 22.66 6.99 -12.30
CA MET A 1 21.55 6.16 -11.77
C MET A 1 22.17 4.86 -11.34
N GLU A 2 22.08 4.53 -10.06
CA GLU A 2 22.49 3.22 -9.56
C GLU A 2 21.33 2.25 -9.77
N GLU A 3 21.60 1.10 -10.41
CA GLU A 3 20.63 0.03 -10.63
C GLU A 3 20.63 -0.88 -9.40
N ALA A 4 19.48 -1.04 -8.75
CA ALA A 4 19.29 -2.02 -7.69
C ALA A 4 18.54 -3.23 -8.27
N ARG A 5 19.08 -4.43 -8.03
CA ARG A 5 18.45 -5.70 -8.43
C ARG A 5 17.88 -6.37 -7.20
N VAL A 6 16.64 -6.82 -7.31
CA VAL A 6 15.97 -7.62 -6.28
C VAL A 6 15.43 -8.88 -6.94
N GLU A 7 15.63 -10.02 -6.28
CA GLU A 7 15.08 -11.30 -6.70
C GLU A 7 13.83 -11.56 -5.89
N LEU A 8 12.72 -11.91 -6.55
CA LEU A 8 11.45 -12.24 -5.91
C LEU A 8 10.96 -13.58 -6.43
N SER A 9 10.56 -14.43 -5.49
CA SER A 9 9.94 -15.73 -5.74
C SER A 9 8.42 -15.63 -5.64
N ILE A 10 7.71 -16.66 -6.14
CA ILE A 10 6.26 -16.76 -5.99
C ILE A 10 5.87 -16.69 -4.50
N GLY A 11 4.93 -15.81 -4.18
CA GLY A 11 4.47 -15.52 -2.82
C GLY A 11 5.23 -14.39 -2.13
N GLU A 12 6.35 -13.91 -2.68
CA GLU A 12 7.09 -12.78 -2.13
C GLU A 12 6.52 -11.44 -2.61
N SER A 13 6.70 -10.41 -1.78
CA SER A 13 6.17 -9.07 -2.02
C SER A 13 7.25 -8.02 -1.85
N ILE A 14 7.15 -6.95 -2.66
CA ILE A 14 7.93 -5.73 -2.51
C ILE A 14 6.99 -4.53 -2.41
N GLN A 15 7.32 -3.60 -1.52
CA GLN A 15 6.61 -2.33 -1.42
C GLN A 15 7.30 -1.27 -2.28
N LEU A 16 6.51 -0.62 -3.15
CA LEU A 16 6.91 0.49 -3.99
C LEU A 16 5.92 1.64 -3.75
N ASN A 17 6.36 2.68 -3.03
CA ASN A 17 5.50 3.79 -2.61
C ASN A 17 4.26 3.28 -1.83
N GLN A 18 3.06 3.60 -2.32
CA GLN A 18 1.75 3.24 -1.78
C GLN A 18 1.20 1.95 -2.41
N GLN A 19 2.07 1.11 -2.96
CA GLN A 19 1.68 -0.15 -3.59
C GLN A 19 2.54 -1.29 -3.06
N ILE A 20 1.89 -2.42 -2.83
CA ILE A 20 2.56 -3.69 -2.52
C ILE A 20 2.38 -4.58 -3.75
N LEU A 21 3.48 -4.94 -4.39
CA LEU A 21 3.51 -5.87 -5.50
C LEU A 21 3.84 -7.25 -4.95
N THR A 22 2.96 -8.23 -5.15
CA THR A 22 3.18 -9.62 -4.78
C THR A 22 3.27 -10.49 -6.02
N VAL A 23 4.31 -11.31 -6.13
CA VAL A 23 4.41 -12.29 -7.23
C VAL A 23 3.43 -13.42 -6.94
N VAL A 24 2.44 -13.62 -7.81
CA VAL A 24 1.41 -14.65 -7.64
C VAL A 24 1.73 -15.88 -8.48
N ASP A 25 2.29 -15.69 -9.67
CA ASP A 25 2.62 -16.78 -10.59
C ASP A 25 3.71 -16.37 -11.58
N ILE A 26 4.41 -17.35 -12.15
CA ILE A 26 5.41 -17.18 -13.21
C ILE A 26 5.14 -18.23 -14.30
N GLN A 27 4.74 -17.77 -15.49
CA GLN A 27 4.40 -18.61 -16.63
C GLN A 27 5.33 -18.31 -17.80
N GLY A 28 6.43 -19.07 -17.90
CA GLY A 28 7.42 -18.86 -18.96
C GLY A 28 8.12 -17.51 -18.81
N ASP A 29 7.81 -16.58 -19.73
CA ASP A 29 8.29 -15.20 -19.75
C ASP A 29 7.30 -14.19 -19.15
N GLU A 30 6.12 -14.64 -18.73
CA GLU A 30 5.11 -13.81 -18.08
C GLU A 30 5.17 -13.94 -16.55
N ILE A 31 5.11 -12.80 -15.85
CA ILE A 31 5.00 -12.74 -14.39
C ILE A 31 3.66 -12.11 -14.04
N ILE A 32 2.88 -12.78 -13.20
CA ILE A 32 1.58 -12.30 -12.74
C ILE A 32 1.76 -11.70 -11.34
N PHE A 33 1.42 -10.42 -11.21
CA PHE A 33 1.47 -9.70 -9.95
C PHE A 33 0.06 -9.45 -9.40
N ARG A 34 -0.09 -9.57 -8.07
CA ARG A 34 -1.17 -8.89 -7.35
C ARG A 34 -0.65 -7.55 -6.88
N ILE A 35 -1.41 -6.50 -7.14
CA ILE A 35 -1.10 -5.13 -6.71
C ILE A 35 -2.12 -4.76 -5.65
N ASP A 36 -1.63 -4.54 -4.43
CA ASP A 36 -2.43 -4.05 -3.32
C ASP A 36 -2.10 -2.56 -3.11
N HIS A 37 -3.12 -1.72 -3.04
CA HIS A 37 -2.94 -0.28 -2.76
C HIS A 37 -2.94 -0.07 -1.24
N VAL A 38 -1.88 0.54 -0.75
CA VAL A 38 -1.79 1.02 0.63
C VAL A 38 -2.33 2.44 0.62
N ASP A 39 -3.57 2.61 1.06
CA ASP A 39 -4.14 3.94 1.21
C ASP A 39 -3.40 4.67 2.34
N ASP A 40 -2.90 5.87 2.06
CA ASP A 40 -2.35 6.79 3.09
C ASP A 40 -3.47 7.33 4.02
N GLY A 41 -4.73 7.08 3.66
CA GLY A 41 -5.93 7.69 4.22
C GLY A 41 -6.51 7.03 5.47
N ASP A 42 -5.85 6.05 6.10
CA ASP A 42 -6.20 5.62 7.47
C ASP A 42 -5.73 6.62 8.55
N LEU A 43 -5.38 7.85 8.15
CA LEU A 43 -5.44 9.05 8.97
C LEU A 43 -6.62 9.96 8.60
N HIS A 44 -7.70 9.43 8.02
CA HIS A 44 -9.00 10.08 8.17
C HIS A 44 -9.44 9.92 9.62
N ASP A 45 -8.91 10.76 10.49
CA ASP A 45 -9.44 10.94 11.83
C ASP A 45 -10.92 11.36 11.68
N PRO A 46 -11.89 10.48 12.00
CA PRO A 46 -13.31 10.84 11.91
C PRO A 46 -13.69 11.92 12.95
N PHE A 47 -12.74 12.30 13.82
CA PHE A 47 -12.81 13.38 14.81
C PHE A 47 -11.83 14.53 14.50
N GLY A 48 -11.16 14.50 13.33
CA GLY A 48 -10.08 15.40 12.94
C GLY A 48 -10.51 16.79 12.49
N ASP A 49 -11.82 17.04 12.43
CA ASP A 49 -12.36 18.40 12.38
C ASP A 49 -12.87 18.78 13.77
N SER A 50 -12.41 19.94 14.23
CA SER A 50 -12.62 20.54 15.55
C SER A 50 -14.08 20.97 15.82
N ASP A 51 -15.06 20.25 15.27
CA ASP A 51 -16.49 20.58 15.28
C ASP A 51 -17.28 19.83 16.37
N TRP A 52 -16.78 18.68 16.85
CA TRP A 52 -17.43 17.92 17.93
C TRP A 52 -17.35 18.65 19.29
N LEU A 53 -16.26 19.39 19.55
CA LEU A 53 -16.10 20.23 20.74
C LEU A 53 -16.98 21.50 20.70
N ARG A 54 -17.44 21.91 19.51
CA ARG A 54 -18.36 23.06 19.37
C ARG A 54 -19.82 22.67 19.58
N ARG A 55 -20.17 21.41 19.31
CA ARG A 55 -21.57 20.92 19.41
C ARG A 55 -21.96 20.40 20.79
N ASN A 56 -21.00 20.19 21.71
CA ASN A 56 -21.29 19.69 23.05
C ASN A 56 -20.60 20.54 24.13
N PRO A 57 -21.09 21.77 24.41
CA PRO A 57 -20.67 22.51 25.58
C PRO A 57 -21.18 21.81 26.84
N ARG A 58 -20.27 21.49 27.76
CA ARG A 58 -20.61 21.06 29.12
C ARG A 58 -21.33 22.17 29.88
#